data_AF-A0A5Q4T540-F1
#
_entry.id   AF-A0A5Q4T540-F1
#
_cell.length_a   1.000
_cell.length_b   1.000
_cell.length_c   1.000
_cell.angle_alpha   90.00
_cell.angle_beta   90.00
_cell.angle_gamma   90.00
#
_symmetry.space_group_name_H-M   'P 1'
#
loop_
_entity.id
_entity.type
_entity.pdbx_description
1 polymer ?
#
loop_
_entity_poly.entity_id
_entity_poly.type
_entity_poly.pdbx_seq_one_letter_code
_entity_poly.pdbx_strand_id
1 'polypeptide(L)' 'MDIAAIMEALAEQGITVLFKADAERMAERRKPWTFVASGAPLRDDILVRTDAASVEQCLEACLPRLRELGFTFPE' A
#
# COMPACT_ATOMS: atom_id res chain seq x y z
N MET A 1 2.82 12.95 5.11
CA MET A 1 2.15 12.23 4.02
C MET A 1 0.76 11.85 4.48
N ASP A 2 -0.25 12.32 3.78
CA ASP A 2 -1.65 12.00 4.09
C ASP A 2 -2.04 10.68 3.42
N ILE A 3 -2.22 9.64 4.25
CA ILE A 3 -2.49 8.29 3.76
C ILE A 3 -3.87 8.23 3.10
N ALA A 4 -4.86 8.94 3.63
CA ALA A 4 -6.20 8.95 3.05
C ALA A 4 -6.17 9.57 1.66
N ALA A 5 -5.47 10.70 1.49
CA ALA A 5 -5.31 11.34 0.19
C ALA A 5 -4.61 10.45 -0.84
N ILE A 6 -3.60 9.67 -0.43
CA ILE A 6 -2.93 8.69 -1.32
C ILE A 6 -3.89 7.56 -1.71
N MET A 7 -4.63 7.02 -0.74
CA MET A 7 -5.58 5.94 -0.99
C MET A 7 -6.71 6.39 -1.93
N GLU A 8 -7.22 7.61 -1.75
CA GLU A 8 -8.21 8.23 -2.63
C GLU A 8 -7.67 8.39 -4.05
N ALA A 9 -6.48 8.97 -4.23
CA ALA A 9 -5.87 9.11 -5.54
C ALA A 9 -5.66 7.76 -6.25
N LEU A 10 -5.27 6.71 -5.53
CA LEU A 10 -5.14 5.35 -6.08
C LEU A 10 -6.51 4.77 -6.47
N ALA A 11 -7.54 4.97 -5.64
CA ALA A 11 -8.90 4.52 -5.93
C ALA A 11 -9.49 5.20 -7.18
N GLU A 12 -9.25 6.49 -7.37
CA GLU A 12 -9.65 7.24 -8.58
C GLU A 12 -9.02 6.68 -9.85
N GLN A 13 -7.84 6.06 -9.74
CA GLN A 13 -7.14 5.39 -10.83
C GLN A 13 -7.55 3.91 -10.99
N GLY A 14 -8.55 3.43 -10.26
CA GLY A 14 -9.05 2.05 -10.37
C GLY A 14 -8.26 1.02 -9.55
N ILE A 15 -7.46 1.47 -8.57
CA ILE A 15 -6.71 0.60 -7.67
C ILE A 15 -7.46 0.43 -6.35
N THR A 16 -7.72 -0.83 -5.99
CA THR A 16 -8.18 -1.20 -4.66
C THR A 16 -6.97 -1.25 -3.72
N VAL A 17 -7.06 -0.50 -2.62
CA VAL A 17 -6.03 -0.43 -1.59
C VAL A 17 -6.54 -1.00 -0.27
N LEU A 18 -5.74 -1.84 0.38
CA LEU A 18 -5.96 -2.29 1.76
C LEU A 18 -4.77 -1.89 2.62
N PHE A 19 -5.05 -1.20 3.72
CA PHE A 19 -4.09 -0.94 4.78
C PHE A 19 -4.57 -1.60 6.07
N LYS A 20 -3.72 -2.45 6.66
CA LYS A 20 -4.10 -3.26 7.83
C LYS A 20 -3.05 -3.13 8.93
N ALA A 21 -3.52 -2.96 10.17
CA ALA A 21 -2.77 -3.25 11.38
C ALA A 21 -3.19 -4.61 11.93
N ASP A 22 -2.22 -5.50 12.14
CA ASP A 22 -2.42 -6.87 12.61
C ASP A 22 -2.07 -6.99 14.10
N ALA A 23 -3.08 -7.20 14.95
CA ALA A 23 -2.92 -7.21 16.40
C ALA A 23 -2.06 -8.37 16.92
N GLU A 24 -2.16 -9.55 16.29
CA GLU A 24 -1.37 -10.72 16.67
C GLU A 24 0.12 -10.48 16.38
N ARG A 25 0.42 -9.98 15.17
CA ARG A 25 1.80 -9.61 14.80
C ARG A 25 2.35 -8.48 15.65
N MET A 26 1.50 -7.58 16.14
CA MET A 26 1.89 -6.50 17.03
C MET A 26 2.27 -7.04 18.41
N ALA A 27 1.46 -7.94 18.97
CA ALA A 27 1.76 -8.62 20.23
C ALA A 27 3.07 -9.43 20.15
N GLU A 28 3.34 -10.05 19.01
CA GLU A 28 4.57 -10.80 18.73
C GLU A 28 5.78 -9.93 18.35
N ARG A 29 5.64 -8.58 18.32
CA ARG A 29 6.69 -7.63 17.87
C ARG A 29 7.27 -7.96 16.48
N ARG A 30 6.41 -8.42 15.56
CA ARG A 30 6.77 -8.70 14.15
C ARG A 30 6.51 -7.46 13.30
N LYS A 31 6.14 -7.66 12.03
CA LYS A 31 5.73 -6.62 11.09
C LYS A 31 4.19 -6.56 11.06
N PRO A 32 3.54 -5.68 11.86
CA PRO A 32 2.09 -5.70 11.99
C PRO A 32 1.37 -4.95 10.87
N TRP A 33 2.07 -4.10 10.12
CA TRP A 33 1.47 -3.30 9.07
C TRP A 33 1.52 -4.03 7.74
N THR A 34 0.41 -4.03 7.02
CA THR A 34 0.30 -4.57 5.68
C THR A 34 -0.30 -3.50 4.76
N PHE A 35 0.37 -3.21 3.65
CA PHE A 35 -0.16 -2.48 2.50
C PHE A 35 -0.40 -3.47 1.37
N VAL A 36 -1.57 -3.39 0.71
CA VAL A 36 -1.87 -4.12 -0.51
C VAL A 36 -2.49 -3.17 -1.53
N ALA A 37 -2.03 -3.23 -2.77
CA ALA A 37 -2.66 -2.58 -3.92
C ALA A 37 -2.85 -3.58 -5.07
N SER A 38 -4.05 -3.59 -5.64
CA SER A 38 -4.50 -4.48 -6.72
C SER A 38 -5.58 -3.78 -7.55
N GLY A 39 -5.83 -4.19 -8.80
CA GLY A 39 -6.92 -3.63 -9.60
C GLY A 39 -6.62 -3.62 -11.09
N ALA A 40 -7.63 -3.36 -11.92
CA ALA A 40 -7.59 -3.54 -13.38
C ALA A 40 -6.48 -2.81 -14.16
N PRO A 41 -5.93 -1.66 -13.73
CA PRO A 41 -4.76 -1.08 -14.39
C PRO A 41 -3.47 -1.88 -14.12
N LEU A 42 -3.43 -2.64 -13.03
CA LEU A 42 -2.47 -3.72 -12.85
C LEU A 42 -2.99 -4.92 -13.65
N ARG A 43 -2.11 -5.66 -14.34
CA ARG A 43 -2.52 -6.96 -14.91
C ARG A 43 -3.05 -7.83 -13.77
N ASP A 44 -4.01 -8.72 -14.05
CA ASP A 44 -4.71 -9.52 -13.03
C ASP A 44 -3.76 -10.35 -12.13
N ASP A 45 -2.51 -10.56 -12.56
CA ASP A 45 -1.45 -11.27 -11.84
C ASP A 45 -0.53 -10.35 -10.99
N ILE A 46 -0.66 -9.02 -11.09
CA ILE A 46 0.21 -8.06 -10.41
C ILE A 46 -0.44 -7.57 -9.11
N LEU A 47 0.17 -7.95 -7.99
CA LEU A 47 -0.16 -7.52 -6.64
C LEU A 47 1.03 -6.76 -6.03
N VAL A 48 0.83 -5.51 -5.60
CA VAL A 48 1.84 -4.80 -4.79
C VAL A 48 1.48 -5.02 -3.33
N ARG A 49 2.32 -5.77 -2.60
CA ARG A 49 2.13 -6.02 -1.17
C ARG A 49 3.41 -5.80 -0.39
N THR A 50 3.29 -5.07 0.71
CA THR A 50 4.37 -4.86 1.69
C THR A 50 3.87 -5.18 3.08
N ASP A 51 4.65 -5.98 3.83
CA ASP A 51 4.51 -6.11 5.27
C ASP A 51 5.68 -5.37 5.95
N ALA A 52 5.41 -4.49 6.92
CA ALA A 52 6.43 -3.64 7.57
C ALA A 52 6.20 -3.40 9.08
N ALA A 53 7.21 -2.84 9.76
CA ALA A 53 7.14 -2.56 11.20
C ALA A 53 6.40 -1.25 11.52
N SER A 54 6.29 -0.34 10.56
CA SER A 54 5.54 0.91 10.68
C SER A 54 4.76 1.23 9.41
N VAL A 55 3.89 2.23 9.50
CA VAL A 55 3.11 2.74 8.39
C VAL A 55 4.01 3.37 7.32
N GLU A 56 4.98 4.16 7.76
CA GLU A 56 5.95 4.87 6.91
C GLU A 56 6.77 3.88 6.10
N GLN A 57 7.25 2.80 6.74
CA GLN A 57 8.01 1.76 6.06
C GLN A 57 7.20 1.02 4.99
N CYS A 58 5.89 0.84 5.19
CA CYS A 58 5.03 0.30 4.13
C CYS A 58 5.05 1.23 2.91
N LEU A 59 4.86 2.53 3.14
CA LEU A 59 4.74 3.54 2.09
C LEU A 59 6.07 3.78 1.36
N GLU A 60 7.18 3.89 2.09
CA GLU A 60 8.53 3.99 1.51
C GLU A 60 8.84 2.83 0.56
N ALA A 61 8.35 1.63 0.86
CA ALA A 61 8.55 0.47 0.01
C ALA A 61 7.55 0.38 -1.16
N CYS A 62 6.28 0.71 -0.96
CA CYS A 62 5.25 0.47 -1.98
C CYS A 62 5.07 1.64 -2.96
N LEU A 63 5.22 2.90 -2.53
CA LEU A 63 4.96 4.05 -3.37
C LEU A 63 5.92 4.15 -4.57
N PRO A 64 7.25 3.92 -4.43
CA PRO A 64 8.13 3.89 -5.60
C PRO A 64 7.68 2.86 -6.63
N ARG A 65 7.27 1.67 -6.17
CA ARG A 65 6.80 0.60 -7.05
C ARG A 65 5.52 0.97 -7.79
N LEU A 66 4.59 1.66 -7.14
CA LEU A 66 3.36 2.14 -7.78
C LEU A 66 3.67 3.23 -8.82
N ARG A 67 4.66 4.11 -8.57
CA ARG A 67 5.11 5.09 -9.57
C ARG A 67 5.74 4.45 -10.80
N GLU A 68 6.55 3.40 -10.62
CA GLU A 68 7.11 2.61 -11.73
C GLU A 68 6.01 1.95 -12.59
N LEU A 69 4.86 1.67 -11.98
CA LEU A 69 3.68 1.09 -12.65
C LEU A 69 2.77 2.17 -13.28
N GLY A 70 3.13 3.46 -13.16
CA GLY A 70 2.45 4.57 -13.80
C GLY A 70 1.41 5.31 -12.95
N PHE A 71 1.27 4.95 -11.66
CA PHE A 71 0.32 5.63 -10.78
C PHE A 71 0.86 6.95 -10.24
N THR A 72 -0.02 7.93 -10.11
CA THR A 72 0.30 9.27 -9.57
C THR A 72 -0.48 9.51 -8.27
N PHE A 73 0.16 10.10 -7.27
CA PHE A 73 -0.47 10.43 -5.99
C PHE A 73 0.35 11.52 -5.26
N PRO A 74 -0.24 12.22 -4.28
CA PRO A 74 0.44 13.28 -3.52
C PRO A 74 1.70 12.80 -2.77
N GLU A 75 2.58 13.75 -2.41
CA GLU A 75 3.73 13.53 -1.51
C GLU A 75 3.34 13.61 -0.01
#